data_AF-A0A6G3Y0Q0-F1
#
_entry.id   AF-A0A6G3Y0Q0-F1
#
_cell.length_a   1.000
_cell.length_b   1.000
_cell.length_c   1.000
_cell.angle_alpha   90.00
_cell.angle_beta   90.00
_cell.angle_gamma   90.00
#
_symmetry.space_group_name_H-M   'P 1'
#
loop_
_entity.id
_entity.type
_entity.pdbx_description
1 polymer ?
#
loop_
_entity_poly.entity_id
_entity_poly.type
_entity_poly.pdbx_seq_one_letter_code
_entity_poly.pdbx_strand_id
1 'polypeptide(L)'
;NASSACPQGPTNSDSPAASAVPGPRAGTTDSTSTTDPTSDFSGAAGEGLEGLPEIPPYAEVGALDARALSKTLFERLESLEEGTHEYSYVRNTLVELNLALVKFAAS
;
A
#
# COMPACT_ATOMS: atom_id res chain seq x y z
N ASN A 1 56.59 -13.82 -22.00
CA ASN A 1 55.12 -13.77 -21.88
C ASN A 1 54.81 -13.85 -20.39
N ALA A 2 54.33 -12.74 -19.83
CA ALA A 2 54.47 -12.39 -18.42
C ALA A 2 53.49 -13.14 -17.50
N SER A 3 54.00 -13.53 -16.34
CA SER A 3 53.32 -14.24 -15.27
C SER A 3 52.62 -13.26 -14.31
N SER A 4 51.54 -13.76 -13.71
CA SER A 4 50.72 -13.26 -12.58
C SER A 4 51.25 -12.12 -11.69
N ALA A 5 50.34 -11.21 -11.31
CA ALA A 5 50.33 -10.59 -9.98
C ALA A 5 48.97 -9.95 -9.66
N CYS A 6 48.25 -10.54 -8.70
CA CYS A 6 47.15 -9.88 -7.96
C CYS A 6 47.76 -9.05 -6.82
N PRO A 7 47.28 -7.83 -6.52
CA PRO A 7 47.64 -7.16 -5.27
C PRO A 7 46.70 -7.56 -4.13
N GLN A 8 47.25 -8.30 -3.17
CA GLN A 8 46.72 -8.44 -1.81
C GLN A 8 46.96 -7.13 -1.05
N GLY A 9 45.91 -6.52 -0.50
CA GLY A 9 46.02 -5.37 0.38
C GLY A 9 46.61 -5.73 1.76
N PRO A 10 47.32 -4.81 2.44
CA PRO A 10 47.97 -5.10 3.70
C PRO A 10 46.97 -5.17 4.87
N THR A 11 47.14 -6.24 5.65
CA THR A 11 46.63 -6.45 7.01
C THR A 11 47.24 -5.41 7.96
N ASN A 12 46.43 -4.84 8.87
CA ASN A 12 46.91 -4.31 10.13
C ASN A 12 46.15 -4.97 11.29
N SER A 13 46.95 -5.49 12.22
CA SER A 13 46.61 -6.31 13.38
C SER A 13 46.10 -5.51 14.58
N ASP A 14 45.33 -6.21 15.43
CA ASP A 14 45.22 -6.17 16.91
C ASP A 14 45.01 -4.82 17.65
N SER A 15 43.84 -4.54 18.28
CA SER A 15 43.35 -4.93 19.65
C SER A 15 43.89 -4.03 20.79
N PRO A 16 43.31 -3.91 22.02
CA PRO A 16 41.95 -4.15 22.56
C PRO A 16 41.43 -2.98 23.47
N ALA A 17 40.31 -3.26 24.19
CA ALA A 17 39.84 -2.66 25.45
C ALA A 17 38.92 -1.42 25.41
N ALA A 18 37.65 -1.60 25.82
CA ALA A 18 37.09 -0.99 27.03
C ALA A 18 35.62 -1.39 27.23
N SER A 19 35.36 -2.03 28.37
CA SER A 19 34.04 -2.19 28.98
C SER A 19 33.30 -0.87 29.08
N ALA A 20 32.01 -0.87 28.71
CA ALA A 20 31.00 -0.05 29.38
C ALA A 20 29.63 -0.65 29.11
N VAL A 21 29.07 -1.30 30.13
CA VAL A 21 27.65 -1.70 30.18
C VAL A 21 26.83 -0.43 30.42
N PRO A 22 25.89 -0.04 29.54
CA PRO A 22 24.97 1.04 29.85
C PRO A 22 23.89 0.55 30.84
N GLY A 23 23.87 1.14 32.03
CA GLY A 23 22.84 0.88 33.06
C GLY A 23 21.44 1.36 32.66
N PRO A 24 20.40 0.94 33.40
CA PRO A 24 19.02 1.32 33.13
C PRO A 24 18.80 2.78 33.57
N ARG A 25 18.66 3.69 32.62
CA ARG A 25 18.14 5.05 32.90
C ARG A 25 16.62 4.95 33.03
N ALA A 26 16.15 5.07 34.27
CA ALA A 26 14.74 5.27 34.58
C ALA A 26 14.26 6.54 33.86
N GLY A 27 13.44 6.34 32.82
CA GLY A 27 12.75 7.41 32.12
C GLY A 27 11.57 7.86 32.96
N THR A 28 11.79 8.88 33.81
CA THR A 28 10.71 9.78 34.22
C THR A 28 10.55 10.80 33.12
N THR A 29 9.51 10.62 32.29
CA THR A 29 8.97 11.72 31.48
C THR A 29 7.46 11.70 31.63
N ASP A 30 7.04 12.62 32.50
CA ASP A 30 5.78 13.33 32.55
C ASP A 30 4.85 13.09 31.33
N SER A 31 3.68 12.51 31.62
CA SER A 31 2.59 12.31 30.67
C SER A 31 2.01 13.67 30.27
N THR A 32 2.59 14.29 29.25
CA THR A 32 2.05 15.48 28.61
C THR A 32 0.77 15.12 27.86
N SER A 33 -0.35 15.55 28.44
CA SER A 33 -1.58 16.01 27.79
C SER A 33 -1.94 15.34 26.45
N THR A 34 -2.80 14.33 26.54
CA THR A 34 -3.69 13.91 25.46
C THR A 34 -4.43 15.14 24.91
N THR A 35 -3.93 15.68 23.82
CA THR A 35 -4.69 16.55 22.93
C THR A 35 -5.33 15.63 21.92
N ASP A 36 -6.63 15.46 22.10
CA ASP A 36 -7.57 14.82 21.21
C ASP A 36 -7.57 15.55 19.86
N PRO A 37 -7.17 14.94 18.74
CA PRO A 37 -7.74 15.33 17.47
C PRO A 37 -9.00 14.50 17.31
N THR A 38 -10.11 15.01 17.85
CA THR A 38 -11.44 14.73 17.30
C THR A 38 -11.33 15.14 15.85
N SER A 39 -11.03 14.15 15.01
CA SER A 39 -10.88 14.31 13.59
C SER A 39 -12.29 14.44 13.05
N ASP A 40 -12.76 15.68 13.03
CA ASP A 40 -13.85 16.15 12.19
C ASP A 40 -13.47 15.90 10.72
N PHE A 41 -13.51 14.63 10.27
CA PHE A 41 -13.61 14.28 8.86
C PHE A 41 -15.07 14.44 8.43
N SER A 42 -15.61 15.64 8.63
CA SER A 42 -16.92 16.04 8.14
C SER A 42 -16.70 17.21 7.19
N GLY A 43 -16.46 16.91 5.91
CA GLY A 43 -16.35 17.96 4.90
C GLY A 43 -15.48 17.61 3.69
N ALA A 44 -15.90 16.64 2.89
CA ALA A 44 -15.69 16.62 1.43
C ALA A 44 -16.58 15.52 0.82
N ALA A 45 -17.88 15.58 1.07
CA ALA A 45 -18.82 14.85 0.24
C ALA A 45 -18.91 15.59 -1.10
N GLY A 46 -18.51 14.93 -2.20
CA GLY A 46 -19.14 15.17 -3.50
C GLY A 46 -18.32 15.79 -4.61
N GLU A 47 -17.27 16.57 -4.35
CA GLU A 47 -16.61 17.34 -5.42
C GLU A 47 -15.58 16.48 -6.19
N GLY A 48 -16.06 15.64 -7.12
CA GLY A 48 -15.21 14.79 -7.97
C GLY A 48 -15.87 13.51 -8.47
N LEU A 49 -17.10 13.25 -8.04
CA LEU A 49 -17.93 12.11 -8.46
C LEU A 49 -19.11 12.54 -9.36
N GLU A 50 -19.30 13.85 -9.59
CA GLU A 50 -20.28 14.34 -10.57
C GLU A 50 -19.95 13.81 -11.97
N GLY A 51 -20.76 12.85 -12.44
CA GLY A 51 -20.69 12.31 -13.80
C GLY A 51 -20.08 10.91 -13.92
N LEU A 52 -19.64 10.30 -12.82
CA LEU A 52 -19.28 8.88 -12.85
C LEU A 52 -20.55 8.02 -12.72
N PRO A 53 -20.69 6.93 -13.51
CA PRO A 53 -21.82 6.02 -13.37
C PRO A 53 -21.86 5.42 -11.95
N GLU A 54 -23.05 5.26 -11.38
CA GLU A 54 -23.22 4.55 -10.11
C GLU A 54 -23.07 3.04 -10.33
N ILE A 55 -22.33 2.37 -9.44
CA ILE A 55 -22.04 0.94 -9.56
C ILE A 55 -23.02 0.15 -8.68
N PRO A 56 -23.73 -0.85 -9.22
CA PRO A 56 -24.61 -1.70 -8.44
C PRO A 56 -23.87 -2.46 -7.33
N PRO A 57 -24.55 -2.81 -6.22
CA PRO A 57 -23.95 -3.62 -5.16
C PRO A 57 -23.47 -4.98 -5.68
N TYR A 58 -22.25 -5.40 -5.32
CA TYR A 58 -21.65 -6.66 -5.81
C TYR A 58 -22.46 -7.93 -5.48
N ALA A 59 -23.34 -7.89 -4.47
CA ALA A 59 -24.20 -9.00 -4.09
C ALA A 59 -25.35 -9.26 -5.10
N GLU A 60 -25.66 -8.26 -5.92
CA GLU A 60 -26.72 -8.32 -6.94
C GLU A 60 -26.16 -8.63 -8.33
N VAL A 61 -24.83 -8.61 -8.50
CA VAL A 61 -24.14 -8.89 -9.77
C VAL A 61 -23.77 -10.37 -9.86
N GLY A 62 -24.29 -11.06 -10.88
CA GLY A 62 -23.93 -12.45 -11.17
C GLY A 62 -22.46 -12.59 -11.59
N ALA A 63 -21.85 -13.76 -11.34
CA ALA A 63 -20.44 -13.99 -11.67
C ALA A 63 -20.13 -13.85 -13.18
N LEU A 64 -21.08 -14.20 -14.06
CA LEU A 64 -20.94 -14.00 -15.50
C LEU A 64 -20.90 -12.51 -15.85
N ASP A 65 -21.82 -11.72 -15.29
CA ASP A 65 -21.92 -10.28 -15.54
C ASP A 65 -20.70 -9.54 -14.96
N ALA A 66 -20.23 -9.95 -13.77
CA ALA A 66 -19.00 -9.43 -13.18
C ALA A 66 -17.79 -9.66 -14.10
N ARG A 67 -17.65 -10.85 -14.71
CA ARG A 67 -16.59 -11.11 -15.70
C ARG A 67 -16.72 -10.21 -16.93
N ALA A 68 -17.93 -10.04 -17.46
CA ALA A 68 -18.18 -9.21 -18.64
C ALA A 68 -17.82 -7.75 -18.38
N LEU A 69 -18.29 -7.17 -17.26
CA LEU A 69 -17.98 -5.79 -16.87
C LEU A 69 -16.49 -5.57 -16.60
N SER A 70 -15.83 -6.54 -15.95
CA SER A 70 -14.41 -6.44 -15.61
C SER A 70 -13.53 -6.28 -16.84
N LYS A 71 -13.87 -6.91 -17.97
CA LYS A 71 -13.10 -6.80 -19.21
C LYS A 71 -12.96 -5.35 -19.68
N THR A 72 -14.08 -4.64 -19.82
CA THR A 72 -14.09 -3.23 -20.23
C THR A 72 -13.39 -2.33 -19.21
N LEU A 73 -13.47 -2.65 -17.92
CA LEU A 73 -12.81 -1.88 -16.87
C LEU A 73 -11.29 -2.09 -16.85
N PHE A 74 -10.79 -3.29 -17.15
CA PHE A 74 -9.36 -3.53 -17.32
C PHE A 74 -8.79 -2.74 -18.51
N GLU A 75 -9.48 -2.75 -19.65
CA GLU A 75 -9.10 -1.94 -20.83
C GLU A 75 -9.08 -0.44 -20.49
N ARG A 76 -10.05 0.05 -19.71
CA ARG A 76 -10.07 1.44 -19.25
C ARG A 76 -8.94 1.74 -18.27
N LEU A 77 -8.66 0.84 -17.32
CA LEU A 77 -7.61 1.01 -16.32
C LEU A 77 -6.23 1.18 -16.96
N GLU A 78 -5.94 0.43 -18.03
CA GLU A 78 -4.68 0.54 -18.80
C GLU A 78 -4.48 1.92 -19.44
N SER A 79 -5.56 2.64 -19.73
CA SER A 79 -5.51 3.98 -20.34
C SER A 79 -5.44 5.12 -19.33
N LEU A 80 -5.67 4.85 -18.04
CA LEU A 80 -5.74 5.86 -16.98
C LEU A 80 -4.40 6.01 -16.27
N GLU A 81 -4.07 7.24 -15.88
CA GLU A 81 -2.86 7.54 -15.12
C GLU A 81 -3.03 7.19 -13.63
N GLU A 82 -2.02 6.53 -13.06
CA GLU A 82 -2.00 6.18 -11.64
C GLU A 82 -1.98 7.43 -10.75
N GLY A 83 -2.72 7.39 -9.63
CA GLY A 83 -2.85 8.52 -8.71
C GLY A 83 -4.02 9.46 -9.03
N THR A 84 -4.72 9.25 -10.15
CA THR A 84 -5.98 9.95 -10.44
C THR A 84 -7.17 9.35 -9.68
N HIS A 85 -8.21 10.15 -9.48
CA HIS A 85 -9.47 9.68 -8.89
C HIS A 85 -10.13 8.62 -9.78
N GLU A 86 -10.08 8.79 -11.10
CA GLU A 86 -10.66 7.86 -12.07
C GLU A 86 -9.96 6.50 -12.04
N TYR A 87 -8.62 6.49 -11.98
CA TYR A 87 -7.86 5.24 -11.82
C TYR A 87 -8.26 4.53 -10.52
N SER A 88 -8.34 5.28 -9.41
CA SER A 88 -8.72 4.72 -8.10
C SER A 88 -10.14 4.17 -8.09
N TYR A 89 -11.08 4.85 -8.73
CA TYR A 89 -12.46 4.40 -8.90
C TYR A 89 -12.52 3.09 -9.69
N VAL A 90 -11.94 3.05 -10.90
CA VAL A 90 -11.96 1.84 -11.74
C VAL A 90 -11.29 0.65 -11.03
N ARG A 91 -10.16 0.90 -10.35
CA ARG A 91 -9.46 -0.13 -9.57
C ARG A 91 -10.33 -0.66 -8.43
N ASN A 92 -10.98 0.21 -7.65
CA ASN A 92 -11.84 -0.21 -6.55
C ASN A 92 -13.07 -0.99 -7.07
N THR A 93 -13.68 -0.56 -8.18
CA THR A 93 -14.75 -1.33 -8.84
C THR A 93 -14.30 -2.74 -9.19
N LEU A 94 -13.11 -2.88 -9.80
CA LEU A 94 -12.57 -4.19 -10.17
C LEU A 94 -12.36 -5.08 -8.93
N VAL A 95 -11.97 -4.50 -7.79
CA VAL A 95 -11.86 -5.24 -6.51
C VAL A 95 -13.24 -5.73 -6.06
N GLU A 96 -14.26 -4.88 -6.11
CA GLU A 96 -15.63 -5.23 -5.72
C GLU A 96 -16.23 -6.33 -6.61
N LEU A 97 -16.03 -6.25 -7.92
CA LEU A 97 -16.48 -7.28 -8.87
C LEU A 97 -15.76 -8.61 -8.65
N ASN A 98 -14.47 -8.58 -8.29
CA ASN A 98 -13.72 -9.79 -7.98
C ASN A 98 -14.24 -10.51 -6.72
N LEU A 99 -14.85 -9.80 -5.77
CA LEU A 99 -15.48 -10.43 -4.61
C LEU A 99 -16.65 -11.35 -5.03
N ALA A 100 -17.46 -10.94 -6.00
CA ALA A 100 -18.52 -11.79 -6.55
C ALA A 100 -17.94 -13.07 -7.21
N LEU A 101 -16.81 -12.94 -7.90
CA LEU A 101 -16.12 -14.09 -8.52
C LEU A 101 -15.52 -15.05 -7.49
N VAL A 102 -14.88 -14.51 -6.45
CA VAL A 102 -14.32 -15.32 -5.36
C VAL A 102 -15.43 -16.07 -4.63
N LYS A 103 -16.56 -15.41 -4.33
CA LYS A 103 -17.72 -16.06 -3.71
C LYS A 103 -18.23 -17.21 -4.57
N PHE A 104 -18.40 -17.00 -5.87
CA PHE A 104 -18.81 -18.05 -6.80
C PHE A 104 -17.82 -19.23 -6.84
N ALA A 105 -16.53 -18.98 -6.81
CA ALA A 105 -15.51 -20.03 -6.86
C ALA A 105 -15.34 -20.79 -5.54
N ALA A 106 -15.69 -20.17 -4.41
CA ALA A 106 -15.64 -20.77 -3.07
C ALA A 106 -16.94 -21.48 -2.66
N SER A 107 -17.98 -21.41 -3.49
CA SER A 107 -19.30 -22.05 -3.27
C SER A 107 -19.37 -23.45 -3.87
#